data_AF-A0A0Q8HMK7-F1
#
_entry.id   AF-A0A0Q8HMK7-F1
#
_cell.length_a   1.000
_cell.length_b   1.000
_cell.length_c   1.000
_cell.angle_alpha   90.00
_cell.angle_beta   90.00
_cell.angle_gamma   90.00
#
_symmetry.space_group_name_H-M   'P 1'
#
loop_
_entity.id
_entity.type
_entity.pdbx_description
1 polymer ?
#
loop_
_entity_poly.entity_id
_entity_poly.type
_entity_poly.pdbx_seq_one_letter_code
_entity_poly.pdbx_strand_id
1 'polypeptide(L)' 'MSGVRHVWVRPAFVPVEMPGLVLLWKPTPNGWQALVTWVDPVGRITTDWCDPSTLRPIEGRPSTGSRYG' A
#
# COMPACT_ATOMS: atom_id res chain seq x y z
N MET A 1 22.41 0.62 7.09
CA MET A 1 21.41 0.87 6.02
C MET A 1 20.34 -0.21 6.10
N SER A 2 19.29 -0.03 6.91
CA SER A 2 18.22 -1.02 6.99
C SER A 2 17.33 -0.89 5.76
N GLY A 3 17.36 -1.91 4.90
CA GLY A 3 16.59 -1.97 3.67
C GLY A 3 15.11 -1.69 3.90
N VAL A 4 14.58 -0.77 3.10
CA VAL A 4 13.15 -0.46 3.05
C VAL A 4 12.43 -1.74 2.64
N ARG A 5 11.69 -2.34 3.58
CA ARG A 5 10.81 -3.48 3.30
C ARG A 5 9.54 -2.94 2.65
N HIS A 6 9.42 -3.13 1.34
CA HIS A 6 8.19 -2.84 0.62
C HIS A 6 7.12 -3.82 1.10
N VAL A 7 6.16 -3.33 1.88
CA VAL A 7 5.02 -4.12 2.36
C VAL A 7 3.85 -3.85 1.43
N TRP A 8 3.29 -4.92 0.87
CA TRP A 8 2.05 -4.89 0.10
C TRP A 8 0.88 -4.82 1.06
N VAL A 9 0.00 -3.84 0.88
CA VAL A 9 -1.12 -3.59 1.78
C VAL A 9 -2.43 -3.69 1.01
N ARG A 10 -3.37 -4.50 1.51
CA ARG A 10 -4.75 -4.43 1.03
C ARG A 10 -5.50 -3.38 1.86
N PRO A 11 -5.98 -2.28 1.27
CA PRO A 11 -6.83 -1.35 2.00
C PRO A 11 -8.11 -2.08 2.43
N ALA A 12 -8.44 -2.06 3.72
CA ALA A 12 -9.59 -2.81 4.25
C ALA A 12 -10.96 -2.28 3.76
N PHE A 13 -10.99 -1.09 3.14
CA PHE A 13 -12.21 -0.33 2.86
C PHE A 13 -12.57 -0.25 1.36
N VAL A 14 -11.85 -0.93 0.46
CA VAL A 14 -12.10 -0.81 -0.99
C VAL A 14 -12.07 -2.17 -1.71
N PRO A 15 -13.08 -2.50 -2.54
CA PRO A 15 -13.00 -3.61 -3.47
C PRO A 15 -12.25 -3.15 -4.73
N VAL A 16 -10.92 -3.31 -4.78
CA VAL A 16 -10.18 -3.08 -6.02
C VAL A 16 -9.18 -4.20 -6.28
N GLU A 17 -9.10 -4.56 -7.56
CA GLU A 17 -8.40 -5.70 -8.14
C GLU A 17 -6.86 -5.67 -8.00
N MET A 18 -6.28 -4.64 -7.38
CA MET A 18 -4.84 -4.58 -7.11
C MET A 18 -4.52 -4.04 -5.71
N PRO A 19 -3.56 -4.67 -5.00
CA PRO A 19 -3.15 -4.22 -3.68
C PRO A 19 -2.36 -2.91 -3.72
N GLY A 20 -2.44 -2.12 -2.64
CA GLY A 20 -1.64 -0.93 -2.46
C GLY A 20 -0.19 -1.24 -2.07
N LEU A 21 0.70 -0.29 -2.33
CA LEU A 21 2.13 -0.36 -2.04
C LEU A 21 2.53 0.72 -1.04
N VAL A 22 3.18 0.33 0.05
CA VAL A 22 3.80 1.28 0.98
C VAL A 22 5.11 1.79 0.38
N LEU A 23 5.22 3.11 0.25
CA LEU A 23 6.40 3.80 -0.28
C LEU A 23 7.31 4.34 0.83
N LEU A 24 6.73 4.99 1.84
CA LEU A 24 7.46 5.70 2.87
C LEU A 24 6.75 5.61 4.23
N TRP A 25 7.52 5.85 5.28
CA TRP A 25 7.03 6.00 6.64
C TRP A 25 7.43 7.36 7.18
N LYS A 26 6.52 8.02 7.92
CA LYS A 26 6.85 9.22 8.68
C LYS A 26 6.30 9.15 10.11
N PRO A 27 7.04 9.67 11.11
CA PRO A 27 6.49 9.86 12.43
C PRO A 27 5.50 11.03 12.44
N THR A 28 4.54 10.97 13.36
CA THR A 28 3.53 11.99 13.63
C THR A 28 3.33 12.10 15.15
N PRO A 29 2.68 13.16 15.68
CA PRO A 29 2.44 13.27 17.11
C PRO A 29 1.67 12.09 17.72
N ASN A 30 0.82 11.44 16.92
CA ASN A 30 -0.05 10.34 17.36
C ASN A 30 0.48 8.95 16.95
N GLY A 31 1.73 8.84 16.49
CA GLY A 31 2.33 7.58 16.04
C GLY A 31 2.96 7.67 14.67
N TRP A 32 2.65 6.73 13.77
CA TRP A 32 3.26 6.66 12.44
C TRP A 32 2.20 6.81 11.34
N GLN A 33 2.61 7.31 10.19
CA GLN A 33 1.84 7.25 8.95
C GLN A 33 2.67 6.60 7.85
N ALA A 34 1.99 5.88 6.97
CA ALA A 34 2.58 5.28 5.78
C ALA A 34 2.08 6.01 4.53
N LEU A 35 2.99 6.38 3.62
CA LEU A 35 2.61 6.86 2.29
C LEU A 35 2.32 5.62 1.44
N VAL A 36 1.09 5.50 0.97
CA VAL A 36 0.61 4.34 0.21
C VAL A 36 0.16 4.78 -1.16
N THR A 37 0.53 4.03 -2.20
CA THR A 37 -0.03 4.17 -3.56
C THR A 37 -0.94 2.99 -3.85
N TRP A 38 -2.14 3.22 -4.39
CA TRP A 38 -3.08 2.17 -4.80
C TRP A 38 -3.91 2.60 -6.01
N VAL A 39 -4.63 1.65 -6.61
CA VAL A 39 -5.64 1.93 -7.65
C VAL A 39 -7.00 2.06 -6.97
N ASP A 40 -7.69 3.18 -7.16
CA ASP A 40 -9.04 3.41 -6.62
C ASP A 40 -10.11 2.63 -7.40
N PRO A 41 -11.37 2.54 -6.93
CA PRO A 41 -12.45 1.83 -7.63
C PRO A 41 -12.75 2.32 -9.05
N VAL A 42 -12.32 3.54 -9.37
CA VAL A 42 -12.54 4.19 -10.67
C VAL A 42 -11.33 3.96 -11.59
N GLY A 43 -10.33 3.17 -11.14
CA GLY A 43 -9.13 2.84 -11.90
C GLY A 43 -8.04 3.90 -11.85
N ARG A 44 -8.14 4.90 -10.97
CA ARG A 44 -7.12 5.96 -10.84
C ARG A 44 -6.04 5.55 -9.86
N ILE A 45 -4.81 5.98 -10.14
CA ILE A 45 -3.70 5.82 -9.20
C ILE A 45 -3.82 6.93 -8.15
N THR A 46 -3.98 6.55 -6.89
CA THR A 46 -4.01 7.45 -5.74
C THR A 46 -2.77 7.22 -4.88
N THR A 47 -2.21 8.29 -4.31
CA THR A 47 -1.11 8.24 -3.36
C THR A 47 -1.43 9.11 -2.17
N ASP A 48 -1.48 8.55 -0.97
CA ASP A 48 -1.84 9.29 0.25
C ASP A 48 -1.21 8.71 1.53
N TRP A 49 -1.22 9.51 2.60
CA TRP A 49 -0.79 9.10 3.93
C TRP A 49 -1.92 8.37 4.66
N CYS A 50 -1.70 7.09 4.94
CA CYS A 50 -2.65 6.23 5.64
C CYS A 50 -2.20 5.94 7.07
N ASP A 51 -3.19 5.73 7.94
CA ASP A 51 -2.97 5.19 9.28
C ASP A 51 -2.57 3.70 9.16
N PRO A 52 -1.43 3.28 9.75
CA PRO A 52 -0.94 1.91 9.66
C PRO A 52 -1.92 0.86 10.20
N SER A 53 -2.78 1.21 11.16
CA SER A 53 -3.80 0.31 11.73
C SER A 53 -4.85 -0.12 10.69
N THR A 54 -5.03 0.67 9.64
CA THR A 54 -5.95 0.39 8.52
C THR A 54 -5.32 -0.49 7.43
N LEU A 55 -4.01 -0.69 7.50
CA LEU A 55 -3.27 -1.48 6.53
C LEU A 55 -3.24 -2.95 6.95
N ARG A 56 -3.32 -3.84 5.97
CA ARG A 56 -3.18 -5.28 6.18
C ARG A 56 -2.10 -5.81 5.26
N PRO A 57 -1.02 -6.41 5.80
CA PRO A 57 -0.01 -7.05 4.97
C PRO A 57 -0.67 -8.17 4.18
N ILE A 58 -0.26 -8.33 2.93
CA ILE A 58 -0.68 -9.45 2.11
C ILE A 58 0.32 -10.57 2.29
N GLU A 59 -0.17 -11.73 2.72
CA GLU A 59 0.62 -12.96 2.77
C GLU A 59 0.71 -13.53 1.35
N GLY A 60 1.93 -13.55 0.81
CA GLY A 60 2.21 -14.03 -0.55
C GLY A 60 2.74 -12.94 -1.47
N ARG A 61 3.68 -13.32 -2.34
CA ARG A 61 4.18 -12.44 -3.40
C ARG A 61 3.05 -12.26 -4.44
N PRO A 62 2.74 -11.05 -4.91
CA PRO A 62 1.79 -10.88 -6.01
C PRO A 62 2.26 -11.71 -7.20
N SER A 63 1.45 -12.69 -7.62
CA SER A 63 1.74 -13.53 -8.79
C SER A 63 1.37 -12.86 -10.10
N THR A 64 0.95 -11.60 -10.06
CA THR A 64 0.71 -10.78 -11.25
C THR A 64 2.06 -10.33 -11.80
N GLY A 65 2.73 -11.24 -12.53
CA GLY A 65 3.69 -10.84 -13.55
C GLY A 65 3.01 -9.81 -14.45
N SER A 66 3.70 -8.70 -14.69
CA SER A 66 3.23 -7.60 -15.53
C SER A 66 2.63 -8.17 -16.82
N ARG A 67 1.32 -7.97 -17.05
CA ARG A 67 0.72 -8.21 -18.38
C ARG A 67 1.13 -7.11 -19.39
N TYR A 68 1.91 -6.14 -18.93
CA TYR A 68 2.57 -5.14 -19.76
C TYR A 68 4.04 -5.56 -19.90
N GLY A 69 4.28 -6.42 -20.90
CA GLY A 69 5.53 -6.47 -21.65
C GLY A 69 5.47 -5.51 -22.82
#